data_AF-A0A7S2M6A8-F1
#
_entry.id   AF-A0A7S2M6A8-F1
#
_cell.length_a   1.000
_cell.length_b   1.000
_cell.length_c   1.000
_cell.angle_alpha   90.00
_cell.angle_beta   90.00
_cell.angle_gamma   90.00
#
_symmetry.space_group_name_H-M   'P 1'
#
loop_
_entity.id
_entity.type
_entity.pdbx_description
1 polymer ?
#
loop_
_entity_poly.entity_id
_entity_poly.type
_entity_poly.pdbx_seq_one_letter_code
_entity_poly.pdbx_strand_id
1 'polypeptide(L)'
;RGTLNSKSFIVKRTKSKSSAASLSFILDGDDLTRQSATDTQKLINEHFCSESQLLVRTIFHGQHSIGGLLEASDAKLKDELSQLVSLEIWQQSASLARSKQRELLRKTTEIDGMISLREKDEKVAHEKTLLAKIESERRQAILDKARISFKEQEQEICRSSLNASTIEEEMDVLQSLMRQSDAELSDLDEELSAIMKSHNNELIRLRSLL
;
A
#
# COMPACT_ATOMS: atom_id res chain seq x y z
N ARG A 1 -29.82 25.21 -64.91
CA ARG A 1 -28.59 24.48 -65.31
C ARG A 1 -27.46 24.96 -64.43
N GLY A 2 -26.60 24.08 -63.98
CA GLY A 2 -25.47 24.41 -63.13
C GLY A 2 -24.48 23.25 -63.05
N THR A 3 -23.49 23.37 -62.19
CA THR A 3 -22.55 22.30 -61.86
C THR A 3 -22.55 22.05 -60.36
N LEU A 4 -22.52 20.78 -59.95
CA LEU A 4 -22.37 20.35 -58.56
C LEU A 4 -21.24 19.33 -58.50
N ASN A 5 -20.23 19.55 -57.67
CA ASN A 5 -19.06 18.64 -57.54
C ASN A 5 -18.44 18.28 -58.91
N SER A 6 -18.28 19.28 -59.77
CA SER A 6 -17.78 19.14 -61.16
C SER A 6 -18.69 18.37 -62.13
N LYS A 7 -19.88 17.92 -61.71
CA LYS A 7 -20.88 17.29 -62.57
C LYS A 7 -21.90 18.31 -63.04
N SER A 8 -22.24 18.29 -64.32
CA SER A 8 -23.26 19.19 -64.86
C SER A 8 -24.66 18.73 -64.47
N PHE A 9 -25.59 19.66 -64.21
CA PHE A 9 -26.97 19.30 -63.91
C PHE A 9 -27.97 20.27 -64.56
N ILE A 10 -29.13 19.73 -64.90
CA ILE A 10 -30.27 20.47 -65.44
C ILE A 10 -31.53 20.04 -64.68
N VAL A 11 -32.11 20.98 -63.94
CA VAL A 11 -33.46 20.85 -63.37
C VAL A 11 -34.37 21.78 -64.16
N LYS A 12 -35.45 21.23 -64.73
CA LYS A 12 -36.48 22.02 -65.43
C LYS A 12 -37.84 21.68 -64.87
N ARG A 13 -38.54 22.72 -64.39
CA ARG A 13 -39.91 22.63 -63.87
C ARG A 13 -40.85 23.42 -64.77
N THR A 14 -41.90 22.78 -65.26
CA THR A 14 -42.94 23.42 -66.07
C THR A 14 -44.22 23.50 -65.25
N LYS A 15 -44.72 24.71 -65.04
CA LYS A 15 -46.02 24.93 -64.41
C LYS A 15 -47.01 25.35 -65.51
N SER A 16 -48.14 24.67 -65.60
CA SER A 16 -49.21 24.97 -66.55
C SER A 16 -50.55 25.03 -65.83
N LYS A 17 -51.45 25.90 -66.31
CA LYS A 17 -52.83 26.00 -65.81
C LYS A 17 -53.77 24.99 -66.45
N SER A 18 -53.38 24.39 -67.58
CA SER A 18 -54.25 23.54 -68.42
C SER A 18 -53.65 22.18 -68.78
N SER A 19 -52.36 21.95 -68.50
CA SER A 19 -51.68 20.68 -68.69
C SER A 19 -50.99 20.21 -67.41
N ALA A 20 -50.65 18.93 -67.34
CA ALA A 20 -49.96 18.37 -66.19
C ALA A 20 -48.62 19.09 -65.95
N ALA A 21 -48.40 19.55 -64.72
CA ALA A 21 -47.12 20.11 -64.32
C ALA A 21 -46.04 19.02 -64.40
N SER A 22 -44.85 19.37 -64.91
CA SER A 22 -43.75 18.41 -65.09
C SER A 22 -42.47 18.89 -64.41
N LEU A 23 -41.69 17.93 -63.91
CA LEU A 23 -40.37 18.13 -63.35
C LEU A 23 -39.42 17.15 -64.04
N SER A 24 -38.31 17.65 -64.55
CA SER A 24 -37.25 16.85 -65.19
C SER A 24 -35.91 17.14 -64.54
N PHE A 25 -35.10 16.10 -64.39
CA PHE A 25 -33.80 16.16 -63.75
C PHE A 25 -32.77 15.37 -64.53
N ILE A 26 -31.76 16.07 -65.05
CA ILE A 26 -30.62 15.48 -65.76
C ILE A 26 -29.38 15.77 -64.95
N LEU A 27 -28.57 14.73 -64.69
CA LEU A 27 -27.30 14.82 -63.97
C LEU A 27 -26.22 14.14 -64.78
N ASP A 28 -25.17 14.88 -65.13
CA ASP A 28 -24.00 14.40 -65.86
C ASP A 28 -24.29 13.77 -67.24
N GLY A 29 -25.39 14.20 -67.86
CA GLY A 29 -25.89 13.65 -69.13
C GLY A 29 -26.94 12.55 -68.97
N ASP A 30 -27.09 11.97 -67.77
CA ASP A 30 -28.08 10.94 -67.48
C ASP A 30 -29.43 11.56 -67.06
N ASP A 31 -30.52 11.12 -67.69
CA ASP A 31 -31.87 11.51 -67.29
C ASP A 31 -32.32 10.70 -66.08
N LEU A 32 -32.41 11.37 -64.93
CA LEU A 32 -32.84 10.80 -63.66
C LEU A 32 -34.31 11.15 -63.34
N THR A 33 -35.08 11.61 -64.34
CA THR A 33 -36.50 11.91 -64.19
C THR A 33 -37.30 10.65 -63.84
N ARG A 34 -38.07 10.71 -62.75
CA ARG A 34 -38.92 9.60 -62.27
C ARG A 34 -40.35 9.73 -62.80
N GLN A 35 -41.14 8.68 -62.58
CA GLN A 35 -42.54 8.61 -63.02
C GLN A 35 -43.42 9.72 -62.43
N SER A 36 -43.10 10.18 -61.21
CA SER A 36 -43.80 11.28 -60.56
C SER A 36 -42.87 12.48 -60.30
N ALA A 37 -43.46 13.68 -60.29
CA ALA A 37 -42.74 14.89 -59.91
C ALA A 37 -42.29 14.86 -58.43
N THR A 38 -43.04 14.17 -57.56
CA THR A 38 -42.68 14.00 -56.15
C THR A 38 -41.44 13.13 -55.98
N ASP A 39 -41.34 12.02 -56.71
CA ASP A 39 -40.17 11.13 -56.62
C ASP A 39 -38.94 11.76 -57.27
N THR A 40 -39.14 12.49 -58.36
CA THR A 40 -38.06 13.28 -58.97
C THR A 40 -37.56 14.36 -58.00
N GLN A 41 -38.46 15.00 -57.25
CA GLN A 41 -38.08 15.99 -56.23
C GLN A 41 -37.34 15.36 -55.05
N LYS A 42 -37.73 14.17 -54.58
CA LYS A 42 -37.00 13.43 -53.54
C LYS A 42 -35.57 13.12 -53.99
N LEU A 43 -35.42 12.63 -55.21
CA LEU A 43 -34.10 12.30 -55.76
C LEU A 43 -33.21 13.55 -55.93
N ILE A 44 -33.79 14.68 -56.32
CA ILE A 44 -33.10 15.98 -56.28
C ILE A 44 -32.70 16.31 -54.83
N ASN A 45 -33.60 16.17 -53.86
CA ASN A 45 -33.30 16.50 -52.47
C ASN A 45 -32.15 15.66 -51.89
N GLU A 46 -32.09 14.37 -52.23
CA GLU A 46 -31.01 13.47 -51.83
C GLU A 46 -29.67 13.89 -52.45
N HIS A 47 -29.64 14.13 -53.77
CA HIS A 47 -28.40 14.51 -54.47
C HIS A 47 -27.86 15.90 -54.08
N PHE A 48 -28.75 16.84 -53.77
CA PHE A 48 -28.39 18.21 -53.39
C PHE A 48 -28.46 18.46 -51.89
N CYS A 49 -28.69 17.44 -51.05
CA CYS A 49 -28.97 17.57 -49.62
C CYS A 49 -30.02 18.66 -49.28
N SER A 50 -30.97 18.93 -50.19
CA SER A 50 -31.88 20.08 -50.11
C SER A 50 -32.97 19.93 -49.05
N GLU A 51 -33.16 18.72 -48.50
CA GLU A 51 -34.04 18.47 -47.35
C GLU A 51 -33.60 19.19 -46.08
N SER A 52 -32.30 19.43 -45.94
CA SER A 52 -31.73 20.12 -44.76
C SER A 52 -32.00 21.63 -44.73
N GLN A 53 -32.69 22.19 -45.74
CA GLN A 53 -32.82 23.64 -45.99
C GLN A 53 -31.48 24.41 -46.03
N LEU A 54 -30.36 23.69 -45.97
CA LEU A 54 -29.01 24.22 -45.78
C LEU A 54 -28.62 25.09 -46.97
N LEU A 55 -28.88 24.64 -48.20
CA LEU A 55 -28.63 25.43 -49.41
C LEU A 55 -29.42 26.75 -49.44
N VAL A 56 -30.69 26.73 -49.02
CA VAL A 56 -31.53 27.94 -48.97
C VAL A 56 -31.00 28.90 -47.90
N ARG A 57 -30.55 28.38 -46.77
CA ARG A 57 -30.12 29.19 -45.62
C ARG A 57 -28.67 29.66 -45.68
N THR A 58 -27.78 28.96 -46.38
CA THR A 58 -26.36 29.33 -46.51
C THR A 58 -26.05 30.14 -47.77
N ILE A 59 -26.82 29.96 -48.85
CA ILE A 59 -26.54 30.59 -50.14
C ILE A 59 -27.57 31.68 -50.47
N PHE A 60 -28.83 31.53 -50.04
CA PHE A 60 -29.90 32.50 -50.34
C PHE A 60 -30.28 33.35 -49.13
N HIS A 61 -29.72 34.56 -49.09
CA HIS A 61 -30.12 35.57 -48.11
C HIS A 61 -31.11 36.53 -48.77
N GLY A 62 -32.40 36.38 -48.44
CA GLY A 62 -33.41 37.37 -48.81
C GLY A 62 -33.26 38.65 -47.97
N GLN A 63 -34.02 39.69 -48.34
CA GLN A 63 -33.96 41.02 -47.72
C GLN A 63 -34.19 41.03 -46.19
N HIS A 64 -34.88 40.02 -45.65
CA HIS A 64 -35.15 39.87 -44.21
C HIS A 64 -34.36 38.74 -43.53
N SER A 65 -33.53 38.01 -44.27
CA SER A 65 -32.86 36.80 -43.79
C SER A 65 -31.63 37.10 -42.92
N ILE A 66 -30.90 38.17 -43.22
CA ILE A 66 -29.63 38.50 -42.55
C ILE A 66 -29.85 39.19 -41.20
N GLY A 67 -30.87 40.04 -41.10
CA GLY A 67 -31.26 40.67 -39.82
C GLY A 67 -31.87 39.65 -38.84
N GLY A 68 -32.69 38.71 -39.35
CA GLY A 68 -33.40 37.75 -38.50
C GLY A 68 -32.54 36.73 -37.77
N LEU A 69 -31.30 36.47 -38.21
CA LEU A 69 -30.33 35.61 -37.52
C LEU A 69 -29.46 36.39 -36.53
N LEU A 70 -29.07 37.62 -36.87
CA LEU A 70 -28.31 38.51 -35.98
C LEU A 70 -29.15 39.03 -34.81
N GLU A 71 -30.46 39.19 -35.03
CA GLU A 71 -31.44 39.57 -34.01
C GLU A 71 -32.11 38.35 -33.35
N ALA A 72 -31.71 37.12 -33.71
CA ALA A 72 -32.27 35.91 -33.13
C ALA A 72 -31.83 35.75 -31.66
N SER A 73 -32.74 35.24 -30.84
CA SER A 73 -32.38 34.78 -29.49
C SER A 73 -31.43 33.58 -29.57
N ASP A 74 -30.63 33.37 -28.52
CA ASP A 74 -29.68 32.25 -28.42
C ASP A 74 -30.35 30.87 -28.64
N ALA A 75 -31.60 30.70 -28.16
CA ALA A 75 -32.38 29.50 -28.40
C ALA A 75 -32.68 29.28 -29.89
N LYS A 76 -33.11 30.33 -30.60
CA LYS A 76 -33.40 30.26 -32.02
C LYS A 76 -32.12 30.07 -32.85
N LEU A 77 -31.02 30.70 -32.45
CA LEU A 77 -29.70 30.49 -33.07
C LEU A 77 -29.24 29.03 -32.90
N LYS A 78 -29.43 28.44 -31.71
CA LYS A 78 -29.11 27.03 -31.46
C LYS A 78 -29.96 26.07 -32.29
N ASP A 79 -31.26 26.35 -32.42
CA ASP A 79 -32.15 25.58 -33.28
C ASP A 79 -31.73 25.70 -34.76
N GLU A 80 -31.26 26.86 -35.20
CA GLU A 80 -30.75 27.04 -36.56
C GLU A 80 -29.43 26.28 -36.78
N LEU A 81 -28.48 26.38 -35.84
CA LEU A 81 -27.22 25.64 -35.88
C LEU A 81 -27.41 24.12 -35.76
N SER A 82 -28.47 23.68 -35.09
CA SER A 82 -28.79 22.25 -34.94
C SER A 82 -29.10 21.53 -36.25
N GLN A 83 -29.45 22.27 -37.29
CA GLN A 83 -29.70 21.73 -38.63
C GLN A 83 -28.41 21.62 -39.44
N LEU A 84 -27.39 22.42 -39.09
CA LEU A 84 -26.06 22.37 -39.69
C LEU A 84 -25.18 21.31 -39.01
N VAL A 85 -25.37 21.11 -37.71
CA VAL A 85 -24.56 20.23 -36.87
C VAL A 85 -25.45 19.15 -36.30
N SER A 86 -25.14 17.88 -36.54
CA SER A 86 -25.89 16.77 -35.96
C SER A 86 -25.84 16.82 -34.43
N LEU A 87 -26.92 17.32 -33.82
CA LEU A 87 -27.12 17.36 -32.36
C LEU A 87 -27.00 15.97 -31.75
N GLU A 88 -27.40 14.94 -32.50
CA GLU A 88 -27.37 13.55 -32.04
C GLU A 88 -25.96 13.13 -31.66
N ILE A 89 -24.95 13.46 -32.49
CA ILE A 89 -23.54 13.15 -32.22
C ILE A 89 -23.06 13.85 -30.95
N TRP A 90 -23.47 15.10 -30.73
CA TRP A 90 -23.13 15.86 -29.52
C TRP A 90 -23.79 15.26 -28.27
N GLN A 91 -25.06 14.88 -28.36
CA GLN A 91 -25.78 14.26 -27.25
C GLN A 91 -25.18 12.89 -26.89
N GLN A 92 -24.86 12.06 -27.89
CA GLN A 92 -24.20 10.78 -27.71
C GLN A 92 -22.82 10.96 -27.06
N SER A 93 -22.02 11.91 -27.56
CA SER A 93 -20.70 12.23 -27.02
C SER A 93 -20.76 12.73 -25.57
N ALA A 94 -21.69 13.65 -25.27
CA ALA A 94 -21.90 14.15 -23.91
C ALA A 94 -22.38 13.04 -22.96
N SER A 95 -23.26 12.15 -23.42
CA SER A 95 -23.73 10.99 -22.65
C SER A 95 -22.57 10.04 -22.33
N LEU A 96 -21.75 9.70 -23.32
CA LEU A 96 -20.57 8.85 -23.17
C LEU A 96 -19.57 9.45 -22.18
N ALA A 97 -19.27 10.74 -22.31
CA ALA A 97 -18.37 11.45 -21.41
C ALA A 97 -18.87 11.40 -19.95
N ARG A 98 -20.15 11.69 -19.72
CA ARG A 98 -20.76 11.60 -18.37
C ARG A 98 -20.75 10.18 -17.82
N SER A 99 -20.97 9.17 -18.67
CA SER A 99 -20.91 7.77 -18.26
C SER A 99 -19.51 7.39 -17.77
N LYS A 100 -18.49 7.71 -18.58
CA LYS A 100 -17.09 7.46 -18.25
C LYS A 100 -16.65 8.20 -16.98
N GLN A 101 -17.10 9.45 -16.81
CA GLN A 101 -16.84 10.22 -15.60
C GLN A 101 -17.40 9.53 -14.35
N ARG A 102 -18.64 9.03 -14.39
CA ARG A 102 -19.24 8.30 -13.27
C ARG A 102 -18.50 7.02 -12.94
N GLU A 103 -18.07 6.27 -13.96
CA GLU A 103 -17.30 5.05 -13.76
C GLU A 103 -15.95 5.32 -13.08
N LEU A 104 -15.23 6.34 -13.57
CA LEU A 104 -13.95 6.74 -12.99
C LEU A 104 -14.12 7.20 -11.53
N LEU A 105 -15.14 8.00 -11.25
CA LEU A 105 -15.43 8.45 -9.90
C LEU A 105 -15.69 7.25 -8.96
N ARG A 106 -16.45 6.25 -9.42
CA ARG A 106 -16.68 5.03 -8.64
C ARG A 106 -15.38 4.29 -8.31
N LYS A 107 -14.50 4.13 -9.31
CA LYS A 107 -13.18 3.49 -9.11
C LYS A 107 -12.32 4.28 -8.13
N THR A 108 -12.30 5.60 -8.23
CA THR A 108 -11.60 6.47 -7.28
C THR A 108 -12.11 6.24 -5.85
N THR A 109 -13.42 6.27 -5.63
CA THR A 109 -14.00 6.06 -4.30
C THR A 109 -13.70 4.67 -3.72
N GLU A 110 -13.62 3.65 -4.56
CA GLU A 110 -13.27 2.29 -4.16
C GLU A 110 -11.80 2.21 -3.72
N ILE A 111 -10.89 2.80 -4.50
CA ILE A 111 -9.46 2.86 -4.19
C ILE A 111 -9.22 3.66 -2.91
N ASP A 112 -9.85 4.82 -2.74
CA ASP A 112 -9.73 5.64 -1.53
C ASP A 112 -10.20 4.86 -0.28
N GLY A 113 -11.29 4.10 -0.41
CA GLY A 113 -11.77 3.20 0.65
C GLY A 113 -10.75 2.12 1.00
N MET A 114 -10.12 1.50 0.00
CA MET A 114 -9.07 0.49 0.20
C MET A 114 -7.82 1.08 0.85
N ILE A 115 -7.39 2.28 0.45
CA ILE A 115 -6.26 2.99 1.04
C ILE A 115 -6.55 3.28 2.51
N SER A 116 -7.72 3.82 2.83
CA SER A 116 -8.12 4.11 4.22
C SER A 116 -8.12 2.87 5.11
N LEU A 117 -8.54 1.72 4.57
CA LEU A 117 -8.51 0.45 5.30
C LEU A 117 -7.07 -0.02 5.53
N ARG A 118 -6.21 0.04 4.50
CA ARG A 118 -4.78 -0.31 4.58
C ARG A 118 -4.02 0.56 5.57
N GLU A 119 -4.30 1.87 5.60
CA GLU A 119 -3.68 2.79 6.57
C GLU A 119 -4.04 2.44 8.02
N LYS A 120 -5.28 1.99 8.26
CA LYS A 120 -5.70 1.53 9.60
C LYS A 120 -4.98 0.25 9.98
N ASP A 121 -4.90 -0.71 9.06
CA ASP A 121 -4.20 -1.98 9.29
C ASP A 121 -2.71 -1.75 9.55
N GLU A 122 -2.08 -0.85 8.80
CA GLU A 122 -0.69 -0.45 8.99
C GLU A 122 -0.46 0.12 10.39
N LYS A 123 -1.32 1.05 10.85
CA LYS A 123 -1.22 1.62 12.20
C LYS A 123 -1.31 0.54 13.28
N VAL A 124 -2.29 -0.36 13.18
CA VAL A 124 -2.46 -1.46 14.14
C VAL A 124 -1.26 -2.41 14.12
N ALA A 125 -0.74 -2.75 12.94
CA ALA A 125 0.44 -3.59 12.81
C ALA A 125 1.68 -2.90 13.41
N HIS A 126 1.84 -1.60 13.17
CA HIS A 126 2.93 -0.79 13.70
C HIS A 126 2.90 -0.75 15.23
N GLU A 127 1.74 -0.48 15.83
CA GLU A 127 1.56 -0.48 17.29
C GLU A 127 1.89 -1.85 17.91
N LYS A 128 1.39 -2.94 17.31
CA LYS A 128 1.71 -4.31 17.77
C LYS A 128 3.20 -4.60 17.69
N THR A 129 3.85 -4.17 16.62
CA THR A 129 5.30 -4.37 16.42
C THR A 129 6.10 -3.58 17.47
N LEU A 130 5.69 -2.35 17.76
CA LEU A 130 6.31 -1.52 18.80
C LEU A 130 6.17 -2.16 20.18
N LEU A 131 4.97 -2.62 20.55
CA LEU A 131 4.73 -3.30 21.82
C LEU A 131 5.54 -4.60 21.94
N ALA A 132 5.58 -5.41 20.88
CA ALA A 132 6.38 -6.63 20.85
C ALA A 132 7.88 -6.35 21.02
N LYS A 133 8.37 -5.26 20.43
CA LYS A 133 9.77 -4.82 20.57
C LYS A 133 10.08 -4.42 22.02
N ILE A 134 9.24 -3.58 22.62
CA ILE A 134 9.39 -3.15 24.02
C ILE A 134 9.39 -4.37 24.96
N GLU A 135 8.46 -5.30 24.76
CA GLU A 135 8.37 -6.52 25.58
C GLU A 135 9.58 -7.44 25.38
N SER A 136 10.09 -7.56 24.15
CA SER A 136 11.31 -8.30 23.86
C SER A 136 12.52 -7.70 24.55
N GLU A 137 12.69 -6.38 24.51
CA GLU A 137 13.78 -5.66 25.19
C GLU A 137 13.68 -5.84 26.71
N ARG A 138 12.46 -5.77 27.27
CA ARG A 138 12.23 -6.03 28.70
C ARG A 138 12.64 -7.45 29.09
N ARG A 139 12.24 -8.47 28.31
CA ARG A 139 12.62 -9.87 28.57
C ARG A 139 14.12 -10.07 28.47
N GLN A 140 14.77 -9.45 27.48
CA GLN A 140 16.21 -9.52 27.33
C GLN A 140 16.92 -8.93 28.56
N ALA A 141 16.49 -7.76 29.04
CA ALA A 141 17.05 -7.15 30.24
C ALA A 141 16.88 -8.03 31.50
N ILE A 142 15.76 -8.75 31.62
CA ILE A 142 15.55 -9.71 32.73
C ILE A 142 16.52 -10.89 32.60
N LEU A 143 16.68 -11.46 31.41
CA LEU A 143 17.60 -12.55 31.16
C LEU A 143 19.05 -12.15 31.42
N ASP A 144 19.45 -10.94 31.00
CA ASP A 144 20.80 -10.42 31.24
C ASP A 144 21.07 -10.24 32.73
N LYS A 145 20.10 -9.72 33.50
CA LYS A 145 20.21 -9.63 34.97
C LYS A 145 20.32 -11.00 35.62
N ALA A 146 19.47 -11.96 35.23
CA ALA A 146 19.52 -13.32 35.74
C ALA A 146 20.86 -14.02 35.43
N ARG A 147 21.43 -13.74 34.25
CA ARG A 147 22.74 -14.27 33.86
C ARG A 147 23.88 -13.68 34.68
N ILE A 148 23.82 -12.39 35.01
CA ILE A 148 24.79 -11.74 35.91
C ILE A 148 24.68 -12.35 37.31
N SER A 149 23.47 -12.42 37.89
CA SER A 149 23.29 -12.98 39.23
C SER A 149 23.71 -14.44 39.31
N PHE A 150 23.47 -15.23 38.26
CA PHE A 150 23.91 -16.63 38.21
C PHE A 150 25.45 -16.74 38.21
N LYS A 151 26.14 -15.89 37.43
CA LYS A 151 27.62 -15.85 37.43
C LYS A 151 28.19 -15.42 38.79
N GLU A 152 27.57 -14.43 39.44
CA GLU A 152 27.99 -13.99 40.77
C GLU A 152 27.82 -15.12 41.79
N GLN A 153 26.69 -15.83 41.75
CA GLN A 153 26.44 -16.98 42.61
C GLN A 153 27.43 -18.12 42.36
N GLU A 154 27.74 -18.41 41.09
CA GLU A 154 28.75 -19.42 40.72
C GLU A 154 30.14 -19.04 41.25
N GLN A 155 30.55 -17.78 41.11
CA GLN A 155 31.81 -17.29 41.67
C GLN A 155 31.85 -17.37 43.20
N GLU A 156 30.74 -17.07 43.88
CA GLU A 156 30.65 -17.16 45.34
C GLU A 156 30.73 -18.63 45.82
N ILE A 157 30.10 -19.55 45.10
CA ILE A 157 30.22 -21.00 45.36
C ILE A 157 31.67 -21.46 45.17
N CYS A 158 32.34 -21.04 44.10
CA CYS A 158 33.75 -21.37 43.89
C CYS A 158 34.65 -20.81 45.01
N ARG A 159 34.44 -19.56 45.43
CA ARG A 159 35.21 -18.94 46.52
C ARG A 159 35.01 -19.64 47.85
N SER A 160 33.76 -19.95 48.21
CA SER A 160 33.45 -20.68 49.44
C SER A 160 34.00 -22.10 49.43
N SER A 161 33.97 -22.79 48.29
CA SER A 161 34.60 -24.11 48.12
C SER A 161 36.13 -24.06 48.27
N LEU A 162 36.79 -23.03 47.72
CA LEU A 162 38.24 -22.83 47.89
C LEU A 162 38.60 -22.60 49.36
N ASN A 163 37.86 -21.72 50.05
CA ASN A 163 38.07 -21.46 51.46
C ASN A 163 37.86 -22.72 52.32
N ALA A 164 36.86 -23.54 52.00
CA ALA A 164 36.62 -24.80 52.70
C ALA A 164 37.80 -25.78 52.55
N SER A 165 38.35 -25.90 51.34
CA SER A 165 39.55 -26.73 51.07
C SER A 165 40.76 -26.24 51.86
N THR A 166 40.97 -24.92 51.94
CA THR A 166 42.07 -24.34 52.72
C THR A 166 41.92 -24.60 54.22
N ILE A 167 40.70 -24.49 54.76
CA ILE A 167 40.42 -24.81 56.17
C ILE A 167 40.68 -26.30 56.45
N GLU A 168 40.33 -27.19 55.52
CA GLU A 168 40.57 -28.62 55.66
C GLU A 168 42.07 -28.95 55.68
N GLU A 169 42.86 -28.34 54.79
CA GLU A 169 44.32 -28.46 54.78
C GLU A 169 44.97 -27.92 56.06
N GLU A 170 44.53 -26.75 56.55
CA GLU A 170 45.04 -26.18 57.81
C GLU A 170 44.70 -27.07 59.02
N MET A 171 43.51 -27.69 59.01
CA MET A 171 43.07 -28.60 60.07
C MET A 171 43.91 -29.89 60.09
N ASP A 172 44.26 -30.44 58.93
CA ASP A 172 45.14 -31.61 58.84
C ASP A 172 46.55 -31.32 59.39
N VAL A 173 47.09 -30.13 59.09
CA VAL A 173 48.38 -29.68 59.64
C VAL A 173 48.29 -29.55 61.16
N LEU A 174 47.23 -28.92 61.68
CA LEU A 174 46.98 -28.81 63.12
C LEU A 174 46.86 -30.17 63.79
N GLN A 175 46.14 -31.12 63.20
CA GLN A 175 46.03 -32.49 63.72
C GLN A 175 47.38 -33.20 63.73
N SER A 176 48.21 -33.03 62.70
CA SER A 176 49.56 -33.57 62.68
C SER A 176 50.44 -32.99 63.78
N LEU A 177 50.39 -31.67 63.98
CA LEU A 177 51.10 -30.97 65.06
C LEU A 177 50.65 -31.44 66.44
N MET A 178 49.33 -31.57 66.66
CA MET A 178 48.80 -32.10 67.92
C MET A 178 49.32 -33.51 68.20
N ARG A 179 49.32 -34.41 67.21
CA ARG A 179 49.88 -35.76 67.36
C ARG A 179 51.37 -35.74 67.69
N GLN A 180 52.12 -34.80 67.10
CA GLN A 180 53.54 -34.65 67.40
C GLN A 180 53.75 -34.16 68.84
N SER A 181 53.00 -33.14 69.28
CA SER A 181 53.07 -32.67 70.66
C SER A 181 52.62 -33.73 71.67
N ASP A 182 51.60 -34.54 71.35
CA ASP A 182 51.20 -35.67 72.18
C ASP A 182 52.31 -36.73 72.29
N ALA A 183 53.03 -36.99 71.20
CA ALA A 183 54.20 -37.86 71.21
C ALA A 183 55.34 -37.29 72.06
N GLU A 184 55.66 -36.00 71.90
CA GLU A 184 56.67 -35.31 72.71
C GLU A 184 56.30 -35.29 74.21
N LEU A 185 55.02 -35.10 74.54
CA LEU A 185 54.52 -35.22 75.92
C LEU A 185 54.66 -36.64 76.46
N SER A 186 54.37 -37.65 75.64
CA SER A 186 54.56 -39.05 76.00
C SER A 186 56.02 -39.38 76.27
N ASP A 187 56.93 -38.90 75.42
CA ASP A 187 58.38 -39.08 75.58
C ASP A 187 58.87 -38.39 76.86
N LEU A 188 58.42 -37.16 77.13
CA LEU A 188 58.73 -36.45 78.38
C LEU A 188 58.18 -37.17 79.62
N ASP A 189 56.97 -37.74 79.55
CA ASP A 189 56.38 -38.50 80.65
C ASP A 189 57.16 -39.81 80.91
N GLU A 190 57.68 -40.43 79.85
CA GLU A 190 58.53 -41.60 79.94
C GLU A 190 59.91 -41.26 80.53
N GLU A 191 60.51 -40.12 80.14
CA GLU A 191 61.74 -39.59 80.75
C GLU A 191 61.53 -39.23 82.23
N LEU A 192 60.45 -38.53 82.58
CA LEU A 192 60.10 -38.21 83.97
C LEU A 192 59.90 -39.49 84.80
N SER A 193 59.21 -40.48 84.23
CA SER A 193 59.05 -41.80 84.86
C SER A 193 60.37 -42.51 85.07
N ALA A 194 61.31 -42.42 84.11
CA ALA A 194 62.65 -42.98 84.22
C ALA A 194 63.48 -42.27 85.30
N ILE A 195 63.45 -40.93 85.35
CA ILE A 195 64.10 -40.13 86.38
C ILE A 195 63.52 -40.45 87.76
N MET A 196 62.19 -40.52 87.90
CA MET A 196 61.52 -40.89 89.14
C MET A 196 61.91 -42.31 89.60
N LYS A 197 61.97 -43.29 88.69
CA LYS A 197 62.46 -44.65 89.00
C LYS A 197 63.92 -44.63 89.43
N SER A 198 64.78 -43.89 88.73
CA SER A 198 66.20 -43.75 89.07
C SER A 198 66.39 -43.13 90.46
N HIS A 199 65.70 -42.02 90.74
CA HIS A 199 65.75 -41.34 92.03
C HIS A 199 65.20 -42.21 93.16
N ASN A 200 64.10 -42.94 92.91
CA ASN A 200 63.57 -43.91 93.87
C ASN A 200 64.55 -45.06 94.14
N ASN A 201 65.20 -45.59 93.10
CA ASN A 201 66.26 -46.61 93.25
C ASN A 201 67.45 -46.08 94.05
N GLU A 202 67.82 -44.81 93.87
CA GLU A 202 68.91 -44.15 94.59
C GLU A 202 68.55 -43.92 96.07
N LEU A 203 67.31 -43.50 96.36
CA LEU A 203 66.77 -43.41 97.72
C LEU A 203 66.72 -44.77 98.42
N ILE A 204 66.33 -45.84 97.71
CA ILE A 204 66.38 -47.22 98.21
C ILE A 204 67.83 -47.62 98.53
N ARG A 205 68.79 -47.28 97.66
CA ARG A 205 70.22 -47.54 97.86
C ARG A 205 70.76 -46.84 99.10
N LEU A 206 70.43 -45.56 99.30
CA LEU A 206 70.83 -44.78 100.47
C LEU A 206 70.19 -45.32 101.76
N ARG A 207 68.96 -45.83 101.70
CA ARG A 207 68.31 -46.53 102.83
C ARG A 207 68.94 -47.90 103.16
N SER A 208 69.62 -48.55 102.23
CA SER A 208 70.29 -49.84 102.46
C SER A 208 71.72 -49.71 103.03
N LEU A 209 72.24 -48.48 103.14
CA LEU A 209 73.58 -48.15 103.66
C LEU A 209 73.54 -47.53 105.07
N LEU A 210 72.36 -47.48 105.70
CA LEU A 210 72.10 -47.11 107.10
C LEU A 210 71.56 -48.33 107.85
#